data_AF-A0A3D1R2H9-F1
#
_entry.id   AF-A0A3D1R2H9-F1
#
_cell.length_a   1.000
_cell.length_b   1.000
_cell.length_c   1.000
_cell.angle_alpha   90.00
_cell.angle_beta   90.00
_cell.angle_gamma   90.00
#
_symmetry.space_group_name_H-M   'P 1'
#
loop_
_entity.id
_entity.type
_entity.pdbx_description
1 polymer ?
#
loop_
_entity_poly.entity_id
_entity_poly.type
_entity_poly.pdbx_seq_one_letter_code
_entity_poly.pdbx_strand_id
1 'polypeptide(L)'
;LCAPRDYGWRVFAGSRDWQLRVTTSPLRIDGADLETLAYRVRSHNGASSGSWLRIEGLSPEDAELLETAVLWSFYYPENPLLGELVWADARTALWKRSLRSLPRDYPGSHFEHGILFIGRQARGTHELPFALAAHDRHDRDRERTSYYDFQVIDAIADIAKRLPASASAALLEAASRHWCDYRERQFEPGTWEPVVCRLAANIAGDPAVARQWRERHPHLLVVEPLPRGSKRARNERAEARAWARASVEDWRFVQKGFRALEYPSLEEACRAHGGFLRPVAPQPEDLRRIALLRRFVLGHLGDLFPLAELPSIEVVDATRAGWGGRAEVFPRRRGPLSASGRRGRYDLGSVAVASSALRSPSPERALATLLHELCHAFGTDGSASFGAALTDVLERLASKPEALAKLAAGWSRAEDER
;
A
#
# COMPACT_ATOMS: atom_id res chain seq x y z
N LEU A 1 31.19 -2.13 37.13
CA LEU A 1 31.82 -3.24 37.87
C LEU A 1 32.31 -4.33 36.94
N CYS A 2 31.49 -4.76 35.98
CA CYS A 2 31.83 -5.87 35.08
C CYS A 2 33.12 -5.64 34.28
N ALA A 3 33.30 -4.48 33.62
CA ALA A 3 34.49 -4.24 32.79
C ALA A 3 35.84 -4.42 33.54
N PRO A 4 36.10 -3.79 34.70
CA PRO A 4 37.34 -4.06 35.45
C PRO A 4 37.40 -5.43 36.14
N ARG A 5 36.28 -5.91 36.72
CA ARG A 5 36.24 -7.12 37.55
C ARG A 5 36.21 -8.40 36.72
N ASP A 6 35.32 -8.45 35.74
CA ASP A 6 35.01 -9.66 34.97
C ASP A 6 35.91 -9.77 33.72
N TYR A 7 36.36 -8.62 33.17
CA TYR A 7 37.16 -8.58 31.93
C TYR A 7 38.56 -7.99 32.10
N GLY A 8 38.91 -7.46 33.27
CA GLY A 8 40.23 -6.85 33.52
C GLY A 8 40.49 -5.55 32.75
N TRP A 9 39.46 -4.93 32.17
CA TRP A 9 39.63 -3.72 31.35
C TRP A 9 39.99 -2.51 32.22
N ARG A 10 40.92 -1.69 31.72
CA ARG A 10 41.29 -0.41 32.34
C ARG A 10 40.58 0.72 31.62
N VAL A 11 39.63 1.35 32.30
CA VAL A 11 38.78 2.41 31.73
C VAL A 11 39.24 3.78 32.24
N PHE A 12 39.47 4.68 31.30
CA PHE A 12 39.81 6.07 31.53
C PHE A 12 38.86 6.96 30.74
N ALA A 13 38.40 8.05 31.32
CA ALA A 13 37.60 9.04 30.63
C ALA A 13 38.14 10.43 30.98
N GLY A 14 37.96 11.40 30.10
CA GLY A 14 38.29 12.78 30.41
C GLY A 14 37.51 13.74 29.56
N SER A 15 37.37 14.95 30.06
CA SER A 15 36.74 16.05 29.34
C SER A 15 37.26 17.36 29.88
N ARG A 16 37.67 18.26 28.99
CA ARG A 16 38.22 19.58 29.35
C ARG A 16 39.41 19.45 30.31
N ASP A 17 39.19 19.78 31.58
CA ASP A 17 40.19 19.92 32.65
C ASP A 17 40.14 18.78 33.66
N TRP A 18 39.36 17.72 33.43
CA TRP A 18 39.32 16.56 34.32
C TRP A 18 39.52 15.24 33.58
N GLN A 19 40.09 14.28 34.31
CA GLN A 19 40.13 12.86 33.95
C GLN A 19 39.66 11.99 35.10
N LEU A 20 39.09 10.85 34.76
CA LEU A 20 38.67 9.79 35.65
C LEU A 20 39.34 8.50 35.19
N ARG A 21 39.87 7.75 36.15
CA ARG A 21 40.29 6.37 35.97
C ARG A 21 39.42 5.49 36.86
N VAL A 22 38.80 4.47 36.28
CA VAL A 22 38.09 3.44 37.04
C VAL A 22 39.13 2.55 37.73
N THR A 23 38.94 2.31 39.02
CA THR A 23 39.81 1.50 39.87
C THR A 23 38.95 0.69 40.84
N THR A 24 39.57 -0.10 41.70
CA THR A 24 38.91 -0.73 42.84
C THR A 24 39.48 -0.20 44.16
N SER A 25 38.69 -0.33 45.23
CA SER A 25 39.11 -0.05 46.60
C SER A 25 38.43 -1.06 47.54
N PRO A 26 39.14 -1.57 48.56
CA PRO A 26 38.51 -2.38 49.60
C PRO A 26 37.50 -1.53 50.38
N LEU A 27 36.35 -2.12 50.72
CA LEU A 27 35.33 -1.56 51.59
C LEU A 27 34.88 -2.66 52.55
N ARG A 28 34.88 -2.38 53.85
CA ARG A 28 34.41 -3.33 54.86
C ARG A 28 32.93 -3.12 55.15
N ILE A 29 32.12 -4.15 54.96
CA ILE A 29 30.69 -4.16 55.29
C ILE A 29 30.43 -5.38 56.17
N ASP A 30 29.85 -5.18 57.35
CA ASP A 30 29.49 -6.25 58.32
C ASP A 30 30.63 -7.24 58.63
N GLY A 31 31.87 -6.74 58.69
CA GLY A 31 33.05 -7.54 59.00
C GLY A 31 33.65 -8.29 57.81
N ALA A 32 33.04 -8.24 56.63
CA ALA A 32 33.58 -8.76 55.39
C ALA A 32 34.27 -7.65 54.58
N ASP A 33 35.45 -7.94 54.05
CA ASP A 33 36.16 -7.04 53.13
C ASP A 33 35.69 -7.31 51.70
N LEU A 34 35.10 -6.29 51.07
CA LEU A 34 34.56 -6.36 49.71
C LEU A 34 35.38 -5.44 48.80
N GLU A 35 35.72 -5.93 47.60
CA GLU A 35 36.32 -5.09 46.58
C GLU A 35 35.23 -4.28 45.85
N THR A 36 35.29 -2.96 45.96
CA THR A 36 34.28 -2.05 45.41
C THR A 36 34.83 -1.24 44.26
N LEU A 37 33.95 -0.83 43.34
CA LEU A 37 34.30 0.08 42.26
C LEU A 37 34.61 1.46 42.84
N ALA A 38 35.77 1.99 42.50
CA ALA A 38 36.20 3.32 42.88
C ALA A 38 36.65 4.11 41.64
N TYR A 39 36.76 5.43 41.80
CA TYR A 39 37.17 6.32 40.73
C TYR A 39 38.30 7.20 41.22
N ARG A 40 39.40 7.24 40.47
CA ARG A 40 40.45 8.24 40.68
C ARG A 40 40.20 9.40 39.74
N VAL A 41 39.72 10.51 40.28
CA VAL A 41 39.50 11.76 39.54
C VAL A 41 40.70 12.67 39.71
N ARG A 42 41.17 13.28 38.62
CA ARG A 42 42.24 14.28 38.63
C ARG A 42 41.80 15.47 37.79
N SER A 43 42.10 16.68 38.25
CA SER A 43 41.98 17.90 37.45
C SER A 43 43.35 18.31 36.93
N HIS A 44 43.42 18.91 35.75
CA HIS A 44 44.66 19.38 35.15
C HIS A 44 44.57 20.86 34.82
N ASN A 45 45.68 21.57 35.00
CA ASN A 45 45.82 22.95 34.54
C ASN A 45 46.08 22.95 33.03
N GLY A 46 45.02 22.95 32.24
CA GLY A 46 45.05 22.97 30.79
C GLY A 46 43.81 22.30 30.21
N ALA A 47 42.96 23.08 29.53
CA ALA A 47 41.78 22.53 28.89
C ALA A 47 42.21 21.69 27.68
N SER A 48 42.06 20.37 27.77
CA SER A 48 42.07 19.52 26.58
C SER A 48 40.86 19.87 25.71
N SER A 49 41.04 19.97 24.40
CA SER A 49 39.93 20.18 23.47
C SER A 49 39.20 18.84 23.27
N GLY A 50 38.08 18.66 23.97
CA GLY A 50 37.14 17.56 23.74
C GLY A 50 36.94 16.62 24.93
N SER A 51 36.06 15.64 24.73
CA SER A 51 35.82 14.53 25.65
C SER A 51 36.36 13.24 25.03
N TRP A 52 36.98 12.38 25.83
CA TRP A 52 37.58 11.14 25.36
C TRP A 52 37.29 9.98 26.32
N LEU A 53 37.25 8.77 25.76
CA LEU A 53 37.17 7.49 26.48
C LEU A 53 38.34 6.63 25.98
N ARG A 54 39.13 6.09 26.90
CA ARG A 54 40.21 5.15 26.59
C ARG A 54 39.99 3.88 27.40
N ILE A 55 39.93 2.76 26.70
CA ILE A 55 39.82 1.43 27.31
C ILE A 55 41.08 0.67 26.91
N GLU A 56 41.82 0.16 27.89
CA GLU A 56 43.03 -0.65 27.68
C GLU A 56 42.80 -2.08 28.17
N GLY A 57 43.51 -3.04 27.58
CA GLY A 57 43.39 -4.46 27.93
C GLY A 57 42.18 -5.15 27.30
N LEU A 58 41.63 -4.59 26.22
CA LEU A 58 40.64 -5.28 25.40
C LEU A 58 41.29 -6.47 24.71
N SER A 59 40.60 -7.62 24.70
CA SER A 59 40.93 -8.69 23.78
C SER A 59 40.68 -8.22 22.34
N PRO A 60 41.29 -8.86 21.31
CA PRO A 60 40.98 -8.54 19.92
C PRO A 60 39.48 -8.65 19.60
N GLU A 61 38.79 -9.63 20.20
CA GLU A 61 37.34 -9.84 20.03
C GLU A 61 36.53 -8.72 20.68
N ASP A 62 36.86 -8.30 21.91
CA ASP A 62 36.18 -7.19 22.57
C ASP A 62 36.40 -5.85 21.84
N ALA A 63 37.61 -5.65 21.32
CA ALA A 63 37.95 -4.47 20.53
C ALA A 63 37.11 -4.43 19.24
N GLU A 64 37.02 -5.55 18.51
CA GLU A 64 36.18 -5.66 17.32
C GLU A 64 34.70 -5.41 17.63
N LEU A 65 34.17 -6.02 18.69
CA LEU A 65 32.79 -5.82 19.13
C LEU A 65 32.51 -4.35 19.46
N LEU A 66 33.43 -3.71 20.19
CA LEU A 66 33.31 -2.30 20.56
C LEU A 66 33.37 -1.40 19.31
N GLU A 67 34.33 -1.62 18.42
CA GLU A 67 34.53 -0.80 17.23
C GLU A 67 33.42 -0.94 16.20
N THR A 68 32.81 -2.12 16.11
CA THR A 68 31.77 -2.41 15.11
C THR A 68 30.36 -2.32 15.71
N ALA A 69 29.95 -3.31 16.51
CA ALA A 69 28.57 -3.41 17.00
C ALA A 69 28.21 -2.24 17.95
N VAL A 70 29.09 -1.89 18.88
CA VAL A 70 28.79 -0.85 19.87
C VAL A 70 28.90 0.54 19.25
N LEU A 71 30.06 0.92 18.70
CA LEU A 71 30.23 2.27 18.17
C LEU A 71 29.26 2.55 17.03
N TRP A 72 29.06 1.64 16.08
CA TRP A 72 28.17 1.89 14.95
C TRP A 72 26.69 1.91 15.35
N SER A 73 26.34 1.45 16.56
CA SER A 73 25.00 1.61 17.12
C SER A 73 24.71 3.04 17.57
N PHE A 74 25.69 3.95 17.56
CA PHE A 74 25.46 5.37 17.85
C PHE A 74 25.46 6.21 16.59
N TYR A 75 24.63 7.26 16.58
CA TYR A 75 24.63 8.26 15.52
C TYR A 75 25.82 9.23 15.70
N TYR A 76 26.65 9.31 14.68
CA TYR A 76 27.67 10.36 14.46
C TYR A 76 27.93 10.47 12.94
N PRO A 77 28.29 11.66 12.41
CA PRO A 77 28.39 11.88 10.96
C PRO A 77 29.35 10.93 10.23
N GLU A 78 30.44 10.52 10.87
CA GLU A 78 31.45 9.62 10.33
C GLU A 78 31.09 8.13 10.48
N ASN A 79 29.89 7.81 11.00
CA ASN A 79 29.47 6.44 11.19
C ASN A 79 29.46 5.73 9.83
N PRO A 80 30.21 4.61 9.68
CA PRO A 80 30.37 3.94 8.38
C PRO A 80 29.07 3.32 7.85
N LEU A 81 28.02 3.28 8.66
CA LEU A 81 26.68 2.88 8.26
C LEU A 81 25.91 4.01 7.56
N LEU A 82 26.36 5.26 7.66
CA LEU A 82 25.81 6.41 6.96
C LEU A 82 26.48 6.56 5.58
N GLY A 83 25.67 6.84 4.55
CA GLY A 83 26.12 7.10 3.20
C GLY A 83 26.05 8.60 2.86
N GLU A 84 25.29 8.94 1.83
CA GLU A 84 25.07 10.33 1.42
C GLU A 84 24.09 11.04 2.37
N LEU A 85 24.46 12.22 2.86
CA LEU A 85 23.56 13.10 3.62
C LEU A 85 22.47 13.65 2.69
N VAL A 86 21.21 13.37 3.00
CA VAL A 86 20.07 13.97 2.29
C VAL A 86 19.67 15.27 2.97
N TRP A 87 19.56 15.24 4.30
CA TRP A 87 19.20 16.41 5.10
C TRP A 87 19.53 16.18 6.58
N ALA A 88 19.94 17.23 7.30
CA ALA A 88 20.08 17.20 8.74
C ALA A 88 19.89 18.59 9.35
N ASP A 89 19.39 18.59 10.59
CA ASP A 89 19.39 19.73 11.49
C ASP A 89 19.75 19.28 12.92
N ALA A 90 19.57 20.16 13.90
CA ALA A 90 19.89 19.87 15.30
C ALA A 90 19.04 18.75 15.93
N ARG A 91 17.88 18.42 15.34
CA ARG A 91 16.88 17.51 15.91
C ARG A 91 16.72 16.22 15.11
N THR A 92 17.00 16.24 13.81
CA THR A 92 16.70 15.14 12.90
C THR A 92 17.74 15.06 11.78
N ALA A 93 18.03 13.85 11.33
CA ALA A 93 18.85 13.62 10.15
C ALA A 93 18.28 12.50 9.27
N LEU A 94 18.51 12.61 7.97
CA LEU A 94 18.17 11.65 6.94
C LEU A 94 19.40 11.43 6.07
N TRP A 95 19.87 10.20 6.04
CA TRP A 95 21.02 9.75 5.25
C TRP A 95 20.60 8.59 4.37
N LYS A 96 21.12 8.49 3.15
CA LYS A 96 21.11 7.21 2.43
C LYS A 96 21.91 6.20 3.25
N ARG A 97 21.41 4.97 3.35
CA ARG A 97 22.12 3.90 4.06
C ARG A 97 23.35 3.47 3.26
N SER A 98 24.50 3.31 3.91
CA SER A 98 25.66 2.72 3.24
C SER A 98 25.43 1.24 2.94
N LEU A 99 26.10 0.70 1.91
CA LEU A 99 26.00 -0.73 1.55
C LEU A 99 26.75 -1.66 2.51
N ARG A 100 27.29 -1.14 3.63
CA ARG A 100 27.97 -1.97 4.61
C ARG A 100 26.96 -2.79 5.41
N SER A 101 27.23 -4.09 5.49
CA SER A 101 26.47 -5.02 6.32
C SER A 101 26.43 -4.57 7.77
N LEU A 102 25.29 -4.82 8.43
CA LEU A 102 25.19 -4.64 9.87
C LEU A 102 26.10 -5.67 10.56
N PRO A 103 26.87 -5.27 11.59
CA PRO A 103 27.59 -6.20 12.44
C PRO A 103 26.66 -7.27 13.03
N ARG A 104 27.18 -8.46 13.31
CA ARG A 104 26.40 -9.59 13.83
C ARG A 104 25.59 -9.23 15.08
N ASP A 105 26.18 -8.45 15.98
CA ASP A 105 25.58 -8.08 17.27
C ASP A 105 24.94 -6.68 17.25
N TYR A 106 24.56 -6.19 16.06
CA TYR A 106 23.92 -4.87 15.93
C TYR A 106 22.49 -4.87 16.51
N PRO A 107 22.08 -3.84 17.27
CA PRO A 107 20.76 -3.80 17.89
C PRO A 107 19.60 -3.80 16.88
N GLY A 108 18.61 -4.68 17.09
CA GLY A 108 17.31 -4.61 16.40
C GLY A 108 17.32 -5.01 14.92
N SER A 109 18.18 -5.95 14.53
CA SER A 109 18.34 -6.46 13.16
C SER A 109 17.17 -7.35 12.69
N HIS A 110 16.02 -6.75 12.41
CA HIS A 110 14.89 -7.42 11.75
C HIS A 110 14.86 -7.17 10.24
N PHE A 111 15.42 -6.04 9.79
CA PHE A 111 15.52 -5.64 8.39
C PHE A 111 16.96 -5.26 8.02
N GLU A 112 17.37 -5.54 6.79
CA GLU A 112 18.74 -5.25 6.33
C GLU A 112 18.93 -3.83 5.77
N HIS A 113 17.84 -3.11 5.46
CA HIS A 113 17.91 -1.98 4.52
C HIS A 113 17.99 -0.58 5.15
N GLY A 114 17.62 -0.40 6.42
CA GLY A 114 17.64 0.92 7.05
C GLY A 114 17.79 0.89 8.56
N ILE A 115 18.20 2.02 9.14
CA ILE A 115 18.47 2.17 10.57
C ILE A 115 17.69 3.35 11.11
N LEU A 116 17.07 3.16 12.28
CA LEU A 116 16.45 4.21 13.05
C LEU A 116 17.31 4.53 14.30
N PHE A 117 17.83 5.74 14.35
CA PHE A 117 18.54 6.29 15.50
C PHE A 117 17.61 7.20 16.33
N ILE A 118 17.33 6.84 17.58
CA ILE A 118 16.57 7.65 18.54
C ILE A 118 17.48 8.05 19.69
N GLY A 119 17.52 9.33 20.04
CA GLY A 119 18.40 9.81 21.11
C GLY A 119 19.88 9.51 20.81
N ARG A 120 20.25 9.49 19.52
CA ARG A 120 21.56 9.09 18.99
C ARG A 120 21.94 7.62 19.17
N GLN A 121 21.01 6.74 19.54
CA GLN A 121 21.22 5.30 19.62
C GLN A 121 20.36 4.58 18.58
N ALA A 122 20.91 3.55 17.96
CA ALA A 122 20.18 2.66 17.06
C ALA A 122 19.12 1.93 17.90
N ARG A 123 17.85 2.18 17.57
CA ARG A 123 16.70 1.59 18.27
C ARG A 123 15.90 0.66 17.38
N GLY A 124 16.16 0.59 16.09
CA GLY A 124 15.47 -0.33 15.22
C GLY A 124 16.03 -0.31 13.81
N THR A 125 15.60 -1.28 13.03
CA THR A 125 15.83 -1.34 11.59
C THR A 125 14.51 -1.17 10.86
N HIS A 126 14.58 -0.77 9.60
CA HIS A 126 13.41 -0.66 8.75
C HIS A 126 13.74 -1.00 7.31
N GLU A 127 12.69 -1.13 6.52
CA GLU A 127 12.73 -1.63 5.16
C GLU A 127 13.09 -0.56 4.10
N LEU A 128 13.13 0.72 4.46
CA LEU A 128 13.60 1.79 3.56
C LEU A 128 15.14 1.89 3.52
N PRO A 129 15.76 2.31 2.40
CA PRO A 129 17.21 2.39 2.19
C PRO A 129 17.85 3.63 2.85
N PHE A 130 17.38 4.01 4.03
CA PHE A 130 17.79 5.22 4.74
C PHE A 130 18.24 4.93 6.16
N ALA A 131 19.13 5.78 6.68
CA ALA A 131 19.35 5.94 8.10
C ALA A 131 18.63 7.22 8.55
N LEU A 132 17.66 7.05 9.45
CA LEU A 132 16.79 8.07 9.99
C LEU A 132 17.19 8.36 11.43
N ALA A 133 17.29 9.63 11.81
CA ALA A 133 17.64 10.02 13.17
C ALA A 133 16.65 11.02 13.76
N ALA A 134 16.23 10.79 15.00
CA ALA A 134 15.55 11.77 15.85
C ALA A 134 16.37 11.96 17.14
N HIS A 135 17.16 13.05 17.17
CA HIS A 135 18.13 13.33 18.23
C HIS A 135 17.50 13.78 19.55
N ASP A 136 16.35 14.46 19.48
CA ASP A 136 15.63 15.03 20.62
C ASP A 136 14.53 14.12 21.19
N ARG A 137 14.29 12.98 20.54
CA ARG A 137 13.36 11.96 21.04
C ARG A 137 14.09 11.09 22.07
N HIS A 138 13.50 10.98 23.25
CA HIS A 138 14.01 10.15 24.34
C HIS A 138 12.92 9.23 24.85
N ASP A 139 13.29 7.98 25.13
CA ASP A 139 12.42 7.01 25.78
C ASP A 139 12.47 7.18 27.30
N ARG A 140 11.32 6.94 27.95
CA ARG A 140 11.25 6.84 29.41
C ARG A 140 11.71 5.47 29.92
N ASP A 141 11.70 4.45 29.05
CA ASP A 141 12.06 3.08 29.37
C ASP A 141 13.53 2.83 29.02
N ARG A 142 14.38 2.71 30.04
CA ARG A 142 15.83 2.54 29.91
C ARG A 142 16.26 1.09 29.67
N GLU A 143 15.37 0.12 29.86
CA GLU A 143 15.74 -1.30 29.86
C GLU A 143 15.64 -1.94 28.47
N ARG A 144 14.86 -1.36 27.57
CA ARG A 144 14.68 -1.89 26.22
C ARG A 144 15.76 -1.42 25.26
N THR A 145 16.37 -2.38 24.59
CA THR A 145 17.42 -2.15 23.59
C THR A 145 16.84 -1.72 22.24
N SER A 146 15.69 -2.27 21.83
CA SER A 146 15.08 -2.05 20.52
C SER A 146 13.58 -1.75 20.57
N TYR A 147 13.09 -1.01 19.57
CA TYR A 147 11.70 -0.71 19.28
C TYR A 147 11.03 -1.88 18.57
N TYR A 148 9.72 -2.03 18.81
CA TYR A 148 8.85 -2.83 17.95
C TYR A 148 8.61 -2.14 16.60
N ASP A 149 8.25 -2.91 15.57
CA ASP A 149 8.01 -2.41 14.22
C ASP A 149 7.03 -1.23 14.18
N PHE A 150 5.94 -1.28 14.95
CA PHE A 150 4.99 -0.17 15.01
C PHE A 150 5.58 1.10 15.63
N GLN A 151 6.48 0.97 16.61
CA GLN A 151 7.17 2.11 17.23
C GLN A 151 8.22 2.70 16.28
N VAL A 152 8.83 1.85 15.44
CA VAL A 152 9.71 2.30 14.35
C VAL A 152 8.90 3.18 13.39
N ILE A 153 7.74 2.71 12.91
CA ILE A 153 6.88 3.48 11.99
C ILE A 153 6.38 4.78 12.64
N ASP A 154 5.98 4.76 13.92
CA ASP A 154 5.58 5.96 14.64
C ASP A 154 6.72 6.99 14.74
N ALA A 155 7.95 6.53 14.99
CA ALA A 155 9.11 7.40 15.02
C ALA A 155 9.44 7.97 13.63
N ILE A 156 9.29 7.18 12.56
CA ILE A 156 9.42 7.66 11.17
C ILE A 156 8.35 8.73 10.88
N ALA A 157 7.12 8.55 11.36
CA ALA A 157 6.06 9.54 11.20
C ALA A 157 6.39 10.86 11.92
N ASP A 158 7.04 10.80 13.08
CA ASP A 158 7.50 11.99 13.79
C ASP A 158 8.68 12.69 13.09
N ILE A 159 9.60 11.91 12.51
CA ILE A 159 10.70 12.43 11.67
C ILE A 159 10.12 13.12 10.43
N ALA A 160 9.15 12.51 9.76
CA ALA A 160 8.50 13.07 8.58
C ALA A 160 7.89 14.46 8.84
N LYS A 161 7.42 14.76 10.06
CA LYS A 161 6.89 16.09 10.41
C LYS A 161 7.91 17.22 10.33
N ARG A 162 9.21 16.90 10.30
CA ARG A 162 10.32 17.86 10.41
C ARG A 162 11.12 17.99 9.12
N LEU A 163 10.93 17.08 8.17
CA LEU A 163 11.66 17.07 6.91
C LEU A 163 11.22 18.22 5.99
N PRO A 164 12.16 18.88 5.29
CA PRO A 164 11.82 19.80 4.20
C PRO A 164 11.23 19.04 3.01
N ALA A 165 10.67 19.77 2.04
CA ALA A 165 10.04 19.21 0.85
C ALA A 165 10.95 18.26 0.04
N SER A 166 12.21 18.65 -0.20
CA SER A 166 13.17 17.85 -0.97
C SER A 166 13.51 16.51 -0.30
N ALA A 167 13.79 16.54 1.01
CA ALA A 167 14.03 15.33 1.80
C ALA A 167 12.77 14.45 1.90
N SER A 168 11.60 15.09 2.01
CA SER A 168 10.31 14.39 2.02
C SER A 168 10.04 13.68 0.70
N ALA A 169 10.39 14.29 -0.44
CA ALA A 169 10.31 13.65 -1.75
C ALA A 169 11.21 12.42 -1.85
N ALA A 170 12.48 12.52 -1.43
CA ALA A 170 13.40 11.39 -1.44
C ALA A 170 12.88 10.21 -0.58
N LEU A 171 12.35 10.51 0.61
CA LEU A 171 11.83 9.49 1.51
C LEU A 171 10.51 8.88 0.99
N LEU A 172 9.61 9.71 0.43
CA LEU A 172 8.35 9.24 -0.14
C LEU A 172 8.59 8.33 -1.35
N GLU A 173 9.56 8.65 -2.19
CA GLU A 173 9.95 7.84 -3.35
C GLU A 173 10.38 6.43 -2.94
N ALA A 174 11.24 6.33 -1.93
CA ALA A 174 11.67 5.01 -1.45
C ALA A 174 10.56 4.22 -0.76
N ALA A 175 9.51 4.90 -0.28
CA ALA A 175 8.33 4.28 0.32
C ALA A 175 7.28 3.88 -0.74
N SER A 176 7.66 3.71 -2.01
CA SER A 176 6.74 3.45 -3.13
C SER A 176 5.81 2.25 -2.95
N ARG A 177 6.27 1.19 -2.27
CA ARG A 177 5.45 0.02 -1.93
C ARG A 177 4.29 0.33 -0.97
N HIS A 178 4.41 1.40 -0.18
CA HIS A 178 3.40 1.82 0.80
C HIS A 178 2.46 2.89 0.26
N TRP A 179 2.61 3.30 -1.00
CA TRP A 179 1.78 4.37 -1.56
C TRP A 179 0.30 4.01 -1.59
N CYS A 180 -0.08 2.73 -1.57
CA CYS A 180 -1.49 2.30 -1.57
C CYS A 180 -1.91 1.60 -0.26
N ASP A 181 -1.09 1.67 0.79
CA ASP A 181 -1.38 1.02 2.07
C ASP A 181 -2.48 1.81 2.80
N TYR A 182 -3.49 1.10 3.26
CA TYR A 182 -4.54 1.66 4.11
C TYR A 182 -4.65 0.85 5.38
N ARG A 183 -5.01 1.53 6.49
CA ARG A 183 -5.44 0.84 7.70
C ARG A 183 -6.65 -0.04 7.38
N GLU A 184 -6.54 -1.34 7.64
CA GLU A 184 -7.67 -2.26 7.55
C GLU A 184 -8.58 -2.13 8.78
N ARG A 185 -7.99 -1.77 9.93
CA ARG A 185 -8.70 -1.63 11.23
C ARG A 185 -8.46 -0.26 11.86
N GLN A 186 -9.44 0.20 12.66
CA GLN A 186 -9.39 1.52 13.32
C GLN A 186 -8.17 1.67 14.24
N PHE A 187 -7.72 0.58 14.87
CA PHE A 187 -6.58 0.53 15.79
C PHE A 187 -5.51 -0.43 15.28
N GLU A 188 -5.14 -0.30 14.02
CA GLU A 188 -3.99 -1.01 13.46
C GLU A 188 -2.70 -0.21 13.72
N PRO A 189 -1.83 -0.68 14.64
CA PRO A 189 -0.53 -0.05 14.86
C PRO A 189 0.37 -0.28 13.64
N GLY A 190 1.32 0.63 13.38
CA GLY A 190 2.34 0.42 12.34
C GLY A 190 1.86 0.59 10.90
N THR A 191 0.87 1.45 10.65
CA THR A 191 0.49 1.82 9.28
C THR A 191 1.37 2.94 8.71
N TRP A 192 1.74 2.84 7.44
CA TRP A 192 2.46 3.87 6.71
C TRP A 192 1.61 5.07 6.29
N GLU A 193 0.28 5.00 6.43
CA GLU A 193 -0.64 6.06 5.98
C GLU A 193 -0.26 7.45 6.54
N PRO A 194 0.01 7.63 7.86
CA PRO A 194 0.37 8.93 8.42
C PRO A 194 1.72 9.45 7.91
N VAL A 195 2.67 8.55 7.67
CA VAL A 195 4.00 8.88 7.13
C VAL A 195 3.83 9.44 5.72
N VAL A 196 3.20 8.66 4.83
CA VAL A 196 2.99 9.04 3.43
C VAL A 196 2.16 10.32 3.31
N CYS A 197 1.09 10.48 4.10
CA CYS A 197 0.30 11.72 4.12
C CYS A 197 1.14 12.93 4.52
N ARG A 198 1.99 12.81 5.55
CA ARG A 198 2.85 13.90 6.00
C ARG A 198 3.89 14.26 4.94
N LEU A 199 4.56 13.28 4.34
CA LEU A 199 5.57 13.52 3.31
C LEU A 199 4.95 14.21 2.08
N ALA A 200 3.80 13.74 1.61
CA ALA A 200 3.08 14.38 0.51
C ALA A 200 2.70 15.84 0.83
N ALA A 201 2.24 16.11 2.06
CA ALA A 201 1.92 17.46 2.50
C ALA A 201 3.16 18.37 2.57
N ASN A 202 4.31 17.86 3.02
CA ASN A 202 5.56 18.63 3.02
C ASN A 202 6.02 18.99 1.61
N ILE A 203 5.92 18.03 0.67
CA ILE A 203 6.24 18.25 -0.74
C ILE A 203 5.31 19.32 -1.34
N ALA A 204 4.01 19.23 -1.05
CA ALA A 204 3.02 20.21 -1.49
C ALA A 204 3.29 21.64 -0.96
N GLY A 205 3.96 21.76 0.19
CA GLY A 205 4.36 23.04 0.77
C GLY A 205 5.41 23.80 -0.05
N ASP A 206 6.11 23.16 -0.97
CA ASP A 206 7.07 23.77 -1.89
C ASP A 206 6.61 23.59 -3.35
N PRO A 207 6.14 24.65 -4.04
CA PRO A 207 5.64 24.55 -5.40
C PRO A 207 6.66 24.04 -6.43
N ALA A 208 7.96 24.29 -6.23
CA ALA A 208 8.99 23.84 -7.15
C ALA A 208 9.20 22.32 -7.04
N VAL A 209 9.28 21.81 -5.81
CA VAL A 209 9.42 20.38 -5.55
C VAL A 209 8.14 19.62 -5.94
N ALA A 210 6.96 20.18 -5.62
CA ALA A 210 5.67 19.58 -6.01
C ALA A 210 5.50 19.49 -7.54
N ARG A 211 5.98 20.49 -8.29
CA ARG A 211 5.99 20.43 -9.76
C ARG A 211 6.92 19.33 -10.26
N GLN A 212 8.17 19.30 -9.78
CA GLN A 212 9.13 18.28 -10.17
C GLN A 212 8.64 16.87 -9.84
N TRP A 213 7.93 16.70 -8.71
CA TRP A 213 7.31 15.44 -8.33
C TRP A 213 6.28 15.00 -9.37
N ARG A 214 5.36 15.88 -9.77
CA ARG A 214 4.33 15.57 -10.78
C ARG A 214 4.89 15.28 -12.16
N GLU A 215 5.93 15.99 -12.56
CA GLU A 215 6.65 15.73 -13.81
C GLU A 215 7.28 14.33 -13.83
N ARG A 216 7.79 13.86 -12.67
CA ARG A 216 8.38 12.53 -12.54
C ARG A 216 7.34 11.42 -12.41
N HIS A 217 6.17 11.72 -11.84
CA HIS A 217 5.11 10.73 -11.57
C HIS A 217 3.76 11.16 -12.18
N PRO A 218 3.64 11.32 -13.51
CA PRO A 218 2.43 11.85 -14.13
C PRO A 218 1.21 10.93 -14.00
N HIS A 219 1.42 9.63 -13.77
CA HIS A 219 0.37 8.60 -13.83
C HIS A 219 -0.02 8.05 -12.44
N LEU A 220 -0.29 8.93 -11.48
CA LEU A 220 -0.82 8.52 -10.16
C LEU A 220 -2.31 8.85 -10.03
N LEU A 221 -3.08 7.90 -9.50
CA LEU A 221 -4.51 8.07 -9.19
C LEU A 221 -4.79 7.80 -7.72
N VAL A 222 -5.46 8.74 -7.08
CA VAL A 222 -5.83 8.61 -5.66
C VAL A 222 -7.02 7.65 -5.51
N VAL A 223 -6.88 6.67 -4.62
CA VAL A 223 -7.91 5.65 -4.35
C VAL A 223 -8.37 5.78 -2.91
N GLU A 224 -9.37 6.60 -2.63
CA GLU A 224 -9.83 6.87 -1.26
C GLU A 224 -10.61 5.68 -0.65
N PRO A 225 -10.59 5.50 0.69
CA PRO A 225 -11.42 4.51 1.37
C PRO A 225 -12.91 4.75 1.10
N LEU A 226 -13.65 3.69 0.77
CA LEU A 226 -15.08 3.79 0.52
C LEU A 226 -15.90 3.74 1.83
N PRO A 227 -17.03 4.46 1.91
CA PRO A 227 -17.98 4.31 3.01
C PRO A 227 -18.48 2.86 3.12
N ARG A 228 -18.52 2.32 4.34
CA ARG A 228 -19.05 0.98 4.60
C ARG A 228 -20.49 0.89 4.11
N GLY A 229 -20.80 -0.17 3.36
CA GLY A 229 -22.16 -0.47 2.89
C GLY A 229 -22.57 0.20 1.58
N SER A 230 -21.80 1.16 1.03
CA SER A 230 -22.15 1.77 -0.27
C SER A 230 -21.90 0.78 -1.42
N LYS A 231 -22.96 0.17 -1.95
CA LYS A 231 -22.87 -0.66 -3.16
C LYS A 231 -22.55 0.17 -4.39
N ARG A 232 -23.22 1.32 -4.55
CA ARG A 232 -23.00 2.25 -5.66
C ARG A 232 -21.53 2.67 -5.78
N ALA A 233 -20.92 3.11 -4.69
CA ALA A 233 -19.53 3.56 -4.72
C ALA A 233 -18.54 2.41 -4.99
N ARG A 234 -18.86 1.18 -4.56
CA ARG A 234 -18.06 -0.01 -4.92
C ARG A 234 -18.14 -0.35 -6.40
N ASN A 235 -19.34 -0.26 -6.98
CA ASN A 235 -19.53 -0.48 -8.42
C ASN A 235 -18.80 0.59 -9.23
N GLU A 236 -18.95 1.86 -8.85
CA GLU A 236 -18.23 2.97 -9.48
C GLU A 236 -16.71 2.80 -9.39
N ARG A 237 -16.18 2.44 -8.22
CA ARG A 237 -14.76 2.11 -8.04
C ARG A 237 -14.30 0.96 -8.94
N ALA A 238 -15.14 -0.06 -9.10
CA ALA A 238 -14.81 -1.22 -9.92
C ALA A 238 -14.80 -0.87 -11.41
N GLU A 239 -15.77 -0.10 -11.91
CA GLU A 239 -15.79 0.46 -13.27
C GLU A 239 -14.53 1.31 -13.51
N ALA A 240 -14.21 2.22 -12.58
CA ALA A 240 -13.04 3.09 -12.71
C ALA A 240 -11.71 2.32 -12.69
N ARG A 241 -11.58 1.27 -11.87
CA ARG A 241 -10.40 0.39 -11.88
C ARG A 241 -10.26 -0.36 -13.20
N ALA A 242 -11.36 -0.82 -13.78
CA ALA A 242 -11.32 -1.50 -15.07
C ALA A 242 -10.92 -0.54 -16.19
N TRP A 243 -11.43 0.68 -16.19
CA TRP A 243 -10.99 1.75 -17.09
C TRP A 243 -9.48 1.99 -16.98
N ALA A 244 -8.96 2.23 -15.77
CA ALA A 244 -7.54 2.52 -15.55
C ALA A 244 -6.60 1.35 -15.93
N ARG A 245 -7.10 0.10 -15.93
CA ARG A 245 -6.34 -1.08 -16.39
C ARG A 245 -6.37 -1.27 -17.90
N ALA A 246 -7.41 -0.76 -18.56
CA ALA A 246 -7.60 -0.86 -20.00
C ALA A 246 -7.04 0.36 -20.76
N SER A 247 -6.66 1.42 -20.05
CA SER A 247 -6.05 2.61 -20.63
C SER A 247 -4.61 2.34 -21.09
N VAL A 248 -4.10 3.20 -21.97
CA VAL A 248 -2.72 3.11 -22.49
C VAL A 248 -1.71 3.55 -21.43
N GLU A 249 -2.11 4.47 -20.57
CA GLU A 249 -1.29 4.99 -19.48
C GLU A 249 -1.13 3.95 -18.36
N ASP A 250 0.09 3.83 -17.83
CA ASP A 250 0.43 2.94 -16.71
C ASP A 250 0.05 3.59 -15.37
N TRP A 251 -1.26 3.66 -15.10
CA TRP A 251 -1.76 4.26 -13.87
C TRP A 251 -1.38 3.45 -12.64
N ARG A 252 -0.76 4.11 -11.67
CA ARG A 252 -0.51 3.56 -10.33
C ARG A 252 -1.48 4.13 -9.31
N PHE A 253 -1.98 3.28 -8.43
CA PHE A 253 -2.89 3.67 -7.38
C PHE A 253 -2.14 4.13 -6.13
N VAL A 254 -2.58 5.24 -5.57
CA VAL A 254 -1.98 5.85 -4.38
C VAL A 254 -3.04 6.27 -3.37
N GLN A 255 -2.62 6.47 -2.13
CA GLN A 255 -3.51 6.77 -1.01
C GLN A 255 -3.92 8.25 -0.98
N LYS A 256 -4.91 8.57 -0.14
CA LYS A 256 -5.51 9.91 0.00
C LYS A 256 -4.51 11.05 0.25
N GLY A 257 -3.35 10.77 0.85
CA GLY A 257 -2.31 11.76 1.10
C GLY A 257 -1.82 12.48 -0.17
N PHE A 258 -1.84 11.79 -1.32
CA PHE A 258 -1.44 12.34 -2.61
C PHE A 258 -2.40 13.41 -3.15
N ARG A 259 -3.59 13.59 -2.56
CA ARG A 259 -4.46 14.75 -2.87
C ARG A 259 -3.78 16.08 -2.60
N ALA A 260 -2.89 16.15 -1.61
CA ALA A 260 -2.12 17.36 -1.34
C ALA A 260 -1.23 17.76 -2.52
N LEU A 261 -0.84 16.79 -3.37
CA LEU A 261 -0.04 17.00 -4.58
C LEU A 261 -0.90 17.16 -5.84
N GLU A 262 -2.19 17.48 -5.67
CA GLU A 262 -3.14 17.75 -6.76
C GLU A 262 -3.42 16.56 -7.68
N TYR A 263 -3.15 15.32 -7.25
CA TYR A 263 -3.55 14.15 -8.03
C TYR A 263 -5.08 13.93 -7.96
N PRO A 264 -5.72 13.63 -9.10
CA PRO A 264 -7.15 13.32 -9.13
C PRO A 264 -7.43 11.98 -8.46
N SER A 265 -8.67 11.78 -8.02
CA SER A 265 -9.11 10.42 -7.67
C SER A 265 -9.24 9.58 -8.92
N LEU A 266 -9.18 8.26 -8.74
CA LEU A 266 -9.50 7.28 -9.75
C LEU A 266 -10.87 7.56 -10.40
N GLU A 267 -11.89 7.87 -9.60
CA GLU A 267 -13.24 8.17 -10.11
C GLU A 267 -13.31 9.50 -10.85
N GLU A 268 -12.61 10.54 -10.39
CA GLU A 268 -12.52 11.82 -11.11
C GLU A 268 -11.81 11.67 -12.45
N ALA A 269 -10.66 10.99 -12.47
CA ALA A 269 -9.92 10.73 -13.69
C ALA A 269 -10.76 9.89 -14.67
N CYS A 270 -11.40 8.82 -14.20
CA CYS A 270 -12.32 8.02 -15.00
C CYS A 270 -13.45 8.88 -15.59
N ARG A 271 -14.09 9.74 -14.78
CA ARG A 271 -15.16 10.63 -15.24
C ARG A 271 -14.68 11.61 -16.30
N ALA A 272 -13.53 12.24 -16.09
CA ALA A 272 -12.93 13.21 -17.01
C ALA A 272 -12.60 12.59 -18.37
N HIS A 273 -12.17 11.33 -18.39
CA HIS A 273 -11.85 10.60 -19.63
C HIS A 273 -13.07 9.91 -20.26
N GLY A 274 -14.23 9.91 -19.57
CA GLY A 274 -15.45 9.25 -20.01
C GLY A 274 -15.40 7.73 -19.86
N GLY A 275 -14.65 7.20 -18.88
CA GLY A 275 -14.47 5.77 -18.65
C GLY A 275 -15.64 5.06 -17.95
N PHE A 276 -16.66 5.79 -17.50
CA PHE A 276 -17.90 5.21 -16.97
C PHE A 276 -18.89 4.85 -18.07
N LEU A 277 -19.68 3.80 -17.84
CA LEU A 277 -20.79 3.46 -18.73
C LEU A 277 -21.82 4.60 -18.75
N ARG A 278 -22.15 5.09 -19.95
CA ARG A 278 -23.11 6.17 -20.13
C ARG A 278 -24.37 5.65 -20.81
N PRO A 279 -25.56 5.78 -20.20
CA PRO A 279 -26.82 5.47 -20.87
C PRO A 279 -26.96 6.31 -22.15
N VAL A 280 -27.37 5.65 -23.23
CA VAL A 280 -27.69 6.31 -24.51
C VAL A 280 -29.08 5.89 -24.96
N ALA A 281 -29.76 6.79 -25.67
CA ALA A 281 -31.07 6.47 -26.22
C ALA A 281 -30.92 5.37 -27.29
N PRO A 282 -31.64 4.24 -27.16
CA PRO A 282 -31.56 3.16 -28.14
C PRO A 282 -32.09 3.62 -29.49
N GLN A 283 -31.38 3.29 -30.55
CA GLN A 283 -31.88 3.49 -31.91
C GLN A 283 -32.87 2.38 -32.30
N PRO A 284 -33.70 2.57 -33.33
CA PRO A 284 -34.63 1.52 -33.79
C PRO A 284 -33.94 0.19 -34.09
N GLU A 285 -32.73 0.23 -34.65
CA GLU A 285 -31.89 -0.94 -34.91
C GLU A 285 -31.45 -1.65 -33.62
N ASP A 286 -31.05 -0.89 -32.60
CA ASP A 286 -30.69 -1.41 -31.28
C ASP A 286 -31.90 -2.16 -30.67
N LEU A 287 -33.11 -1.59 -30.79
CA LEU A 287 -34.35 -2.21 -30.30
C LEU A 287 -34.68 -3.53 -31.03
N ARG A 288 -34.52 -3.58 -32.35
CA ARG A 288 -34.72 -4.82 -33.15
C ARG A 288 -33.77 -5.93 -32.69
N ARG A 289 -32.50 -5.60 -32.50
CA ARG A 289 -31.47 -6.54 -32.04
C ARG A 289 -31.68 -6.99 -30.60
N ILE A 290 -32.08 -6.08 -29.72
CA ILE A 290 -32.49 -6.41 -28.35
C ILE A 290 -33.66 -7.40 -28.37
N ALA A 291 -34.66 -7.19 -29.24
CA ALA A 291 -35.79 -8.11 -29.37
C ALA A 291 -35.35 -9.51 -29.83
N LEU A 292 -34.39 -9.61 -30.76
CA LEU A 292 -33.80 -10.89 -31.18
C LEU A 292 -33.10 -11.60 -30.01
N LEU A 293 -32.28 -10.88 -29.24
CA LEU A 293 -31.62 -11.44 -28.05
C LEU A 293 -32.63 -11.95 -27.02
N ARG A 294 -33.65 -11.15 -26.70
CA ARG A 294 -34.71 -11.54 -25.75
C ARG A 294 -35.43 -12.79 -26.21
N ARG A 295 -35.81 -12.86 -27.50
CA ARG A 295 -36.48 -14.04 -28.07
C ARG A 295 -35.60 -15.28 -27.99
N PHE A 296 -34.31 -15.14 -28.30
CA PHE A 296 -33.35 -16.24 -28.21
C PHE A 296 -33.22 -16.74 -26.76
N VAL A 297 -33.00 -15.84 -25.80
CA VAL A 297 -32.88 -16.21 -24.39
C VAL A 297 -34.14 -16.88 -23.89
N LEU A 298 -35.33 -16.30 -24.11
CA LEU A 298 -36.59 -16.91 -23.66
C LEU A 298 -36.85 -18.27 -24.30
N GLY A 299 -36.61 -18.40 -25.61
CA GLY A 299 -36.89 -19.63 -26.36
C GLY A 299 -35.91 -20.78 -26.07
N HIS A 300 -34.71 -20.48 -25.55
CA HIS A 300 -33.66 -21.48 -25.45
C HIS A 300 -32.98 -21.60 -24.09
N LEU A 301 -33.01 -20.57 -23.27
CA LEU A 301 -32.27 -20.48 -22.01
C LEU A 301 -33.15 -19.98 -20.84
N GLY A 302 -34.42 -19.61 -21.09
CA GLY A 302 -35.26 -18.95 -20.09
C GLY A 302 -35.46 -19.77 -18.82
N ASP A 303 -35.56 -21.10 -18.96
CA ASP A 303 -35.69 -22.05 -17.85
C ASP A 303 -34.43 -22.18 -16.97
N LEU A 304 -33.27 -21.77 -17.51
CA LEU A 304 -32.03 -21.73 -16.75
C LEU A 304 -31.99 -20.56 -15.79
N PHE A 305 -32.67 -19.45 -16.06
CA PHE A 305 -32.61 -18.27 -15.20
C PHE A 305 -33.77 -18.25 -14.19
N PRO A 306 -33.51 -18.05 -12.89
CA PRO A 306 -34.52 -18.04 -11.84
C PRO A 306 -35.26 -16.68 -11.78
N LEU A 307 -35.67 -16.18 -12.94
CA LEU A 307 -36.27 -14.86 -13.14
C LEU A 307 -37.73 -15.04 -13.57
N ALA A 308 -38.64 -14.24 -13.00
CA ALA A 308 -40.04 -14.25 -13.42
C ALA A 308 -40.20 -13.66 -14.84
N GLU A 309 -39.42 -12.63 -15.13
CA GLU A 309 -39.33 -11.97 -16.44
C GLU A 309 -37.87 -11.59 -16.70
N LEU A 310 -37.50 -11.44 -17.99
CA LEU A 310 -36.18 -10.93 -18.33
C LEU A 310 -36.08 -9.43 -17.98
N PRO A 311 -34.96 -8.98 -17.36
CA PRO A 311 -34.74 -7.60 -17.01
C PRO A 311 -34.84 -6.67 -18.22
N SER A 312 -35.07 -5.39 -17.97
CA SER A 312 -34.96 -4.36 -19.01
C SER A 312 -33.54 -4.32 -19.57
N ILE A 313 -33.37 -4.04 -20.86
CA ILE A 313 -32.04 -3.89 -21.46
C ILE A 313 -31.79 -2.41 -21.72
N GLU A 314 -30.79 -1.87 -21.03
CA GLU A 314 -30.31 -0.50 -21.21
C GLU A 314 -29.19 -0.50 -22.26
N VAL A 315 -29.21 0.48 -23.18
CA VAL A 315 -28.12 0.66 -24.13
C VAL A 315 -27.13 1.67 -23.55
N VAL A 316 -25.86 1.31 -23.52
CA VAL A 316 -24.80 2.17 -22.98
C VAL A 316 -23.70 2.42 -24.00
N ASP A 317 -23.10 3.61 -23.95
CA ASP A 317 -21.80 3.83 -24.56
C ASP A 317 -20.70 3.29 -23.64
N ALA A 318 -19.94 2.33 -24.17
CA ALA A 318 -18.83 1.66 -23.49
C ALA A 318 -17.50 1.83 -24.26
N THR A 319 -17.43 2.75 -25.22
CA THR A 319 -16.27 2.92 -26.12
C THR A 319 -14.97 3.19 -25.36
N ARG A 320 -15.07 3.88 -24.22
CA ARG A 320 -13.94 4.20 -23.34
C ARG A 320 -14.02 3.51 -21.98
N ALA A 321 -15.02 2.65 -21.77
CA ALA A 321 -15.21 1.96 -20.50
C ALA A 321 -14.39 0.67 -20.46
N GLY A 322 -13.95 0.28 -19.26
CA GLY A 322 -13.28 -1.01 -19.05
C GLY A 322 -14.21 -2.22 -19.08
N TRP A 323 -15.54 -2.00 -19.09
CA TRP A 323 -16.57 -3.05 -19.04
C TRP A 323 -17.47 -3.04 -20.28
N GLY A 324 -17.96 -4.21 -20.68
CA GLY A 324 -18.89 -4.36 -21.80
C GLY A 324 -20.38 -4.29 -21.41
N GLY A 325 -20.70 -4.40 -20.12
CA GLY A 325 -22.07 -4.43 -19.59
C GLY A 325 -22.12 -4.21 -18.07
N ARG A 326 -23.34 -4.17 -17.53
CA ARG A 326 -23.61 -4.04 -16.08
C ARG A 326 -25.03 -4.49 -15.74
N ALA A 327 -25.21 -5.27 -14.69
CA ALA A 327 -26.54 -5.61 -14.15
C ALA A 327 -26.90 -4.82 -12.88
N GLU A 328 -28.15 -4.35 -12.79
CA GLU A 328 -28.73 -3.86 -11.55
C GLU A 328 -29.34 -5.02 -10.75
N VAL A 329 -28.78 -5.32 -9.57
CA VAL A 329 -29.13 -6.51 -8.78
C VAL A 329 -29.80 -6.18 -7.45
N PHE A 330 -30.90 -6.88 -7.15
CA PHE A 330 -31.66 -6.75 -5.92
C PHE A 330 -31.62 -8.07 -5.13
N PRO A 331 -31.09 -8.09 -3.88
CA PRO A 331 -30.92 -9.33 -3.13
C PRO A 331 -32.27 -9.93 -2.72
N ARG A 332 -32.38 -11.26 -2.84
CA ARG A 332 -33.54 -12.04 -2.38
C ARG A 332 -33.18 -12.94 -1.21
N ARG A 333 -34.08 -13.04 -0.23
CA ARG A 333 -33.92 -13.98 0.91
C ARG A 333 -34.09 -15.44 0.49
N ARG A 334 -35.01 -15.73 -0.45
CA ARG A 334 -35.23 -17.05 -1.06
C ARG A 334 -35.71 -16.87 -2.50
N GLY A 335 -34.84 -17.09 -3.48
CA GLY A 335 -35.26 -17.13 -4.88
C GLY A 335 -35.71 -18.53 -5.33
N PRO A 336 -36.37 -18.61 -6.50
CA PRO A 336 -36.77 -19.88 -7.12
C PRO A 336 -35.56 -20.70 -7.55
N LEU A 337 -35.77 -21.99 -7.79
CA LEU A 337 -34.77 -22.86 -8.39
C LEU A 337 -34.86 -22.75 -9.92
N SER A 338 -33.72 -22.70 -10.59
CA SER A 338 -33.64 -22.90 -12.04
C SER A 338 -33.94 -24.35 -12.42
N ALA A 339 -34.13 -24.62 -13.71
CA ALA A 339 -34.21 -25.98 -14.24
C ALA A 339 -32.94 -26.82 -13.94
N SER A 340 -31.79 -26.18 -13.73
CA SER A 340 -30.55 -26.83 -13.31
C SER A 340 -30.42 -27.00 -11.79
N GLY A 341 -31.51 -26.79 -11.03
CA GLY A 341 -31.53 -26.95 -9.57
C GLY A 341 -30.78 -25.87 -8.80
N ARG A 342 -30.37 -24.78 -9.44
CA ARG A 342 -29.62 -23.68 -8.81
C ARG A 342 -30.57 -22.64 -8.26
N ARG A 343 -30.30 -22.17 -7.04
CA ARG A 343 -31.14 -21.17 -6.37
C ARG A 343 -30.79 -19.76 -6.82
N GLY A 344 -31.79 -19.03 -7.32
CA GLY A 344 -31.69 -17.59 -7.53
C GLY A 344 -31.45 -16.84 -6.23
N ARG A 345 -30.49 -15.91 -6.25
CA ARG A 345 -30.12 -15.08 -5.09
C ARG A 345 -30.45 -13.61 -5.30
N TYR A 346 -30.63 -13.20 -6.55
CA TYR A 346 -30.89 -11.82 -6.93
C TYR A 346 -32.00 -11.74 -7.98
N ASP A 347 -32.83 -10.70 -7.88
CA ASP A 347 -33.61 -10.19 -9.00
C ASP A 347 -32.76 -9.20 -9.80
N LEU A 348 -33.04 -9.09 -11.10
CA LEU A 348 -32.37 -8.14 -11.99
C LEU A 348 -33.38 -7.09 -12.45
N GLY A 349 -33.07 -5.80 -12.24
CA GLY A 349 -33.91 -4.70 -12.74
C GLY A 349 -33.62 -4.37 -14.20
N SER A 350 -32.36 -4.05 -14.46
CA SER A 350 -31.84 -3.77 -15.80
C SER A 350 -30.48 -4.42 -16.05
N VAL A 351 -30.20 -4.63 -17.34
CA VAL A 351 -28.92 -5.08 -17.87
C VAL A 351 -28.46 -4.10 -18.92
N ALA A 352 -27.30 -3.49 -18.71
CA ALA A 352 -26.65 -2.62 -19.68
C ALA A 352 -25.89 -3.44 -20.72
N VAL A 353 -26.12 -3.15 -22.00
CA VAL A 353 -25.39 -3.71 -23.13
C VAL A 353 -24.79 -2.58 -23.96
N ALA A 354 -23.51 -2.69 -24.29
CA ALA A 354 -22.81 -1.69 -25.09
C ALA A 354 -23.45 -1.52 -26.48
N SER A 355 -23.70 -0.27 -26.90
CA SER A 355 -24.19 0.04 -28.25
C SER A 355 -23.24 -0.49 -29.34
N SER A 356 -21.93 -0.44 -29.10
CA SER A 356 -20.93 -1.02 -30.02
C SER A 356 -21.04 -2.55 -30.15
N ALA A 357 -21.47 -3.26 -29.10
CA ALA A 357 -21.72 -4.69 -29.17
C ALA A 357 -23.00 -5.00 -29.95
N LEU A 358 -24.06 -4.19 -29.77
CA LEU A 358 -25.28 -4.29 -30.57
C LEU A 358 -25.01 -3.98 -32.04
N ARG A 359 -24.12 -3.04 -32.34
CA ARG A 359 -23.75 -2.64 -33.71
C ARG A 359 -22.64 -3.47 -34.34
N SER A 360 -22.19 -4.52 -33.64
CA SER A 360 -21.28 -5.50 -34.22
C SER A 360 -21.97 -6.25 -35.35
N PRO A 361 -21.26 -6.61 -36.44
CA PRO A 361 -21.84 -7.40 -37.54
C PRO A 361 -22.35 -8.78 -37.09
N SER A 362 -21.92 -9.23 -35.91
CA SER A 362 -22.22 -10.54 -35.37
C SER A 362 -22.75 -10.46 -33.92
N PRO A 363 -23.68 -11.35 -33.51
CA PRO A 363 -24.40 -11.22 -32.24
C PRO A 363 -23.60 -11.68 -31.02
N GLU A 364 -22.45 -12.33 -31.18
CA GLU A 364 -21.78 -13.08 -30.11
C GLU A 364 -21.38 -12.17 -28.96
N ARG A 365 -20.86 -10.96 -29.26
CA ARG A 365 -20.45 -10.01 -28.22
C ARG A 365 -21.64 -9.55 -27.39
N ALA A 366 -22.74 -9.16 -28.03
CA ALA A 366 -23.94 -8.71 -27.33
C ALA A 366 -24.63 -9.84 -26.56
N LEU A 367 -24.68 -11.04 -27.14
CA LEU A 367 -25.23 -12.22 -26.50
C LEU A 367 -24.38 -12.64 -25.29
N ALA A 368 -23.06 -12.70 -25.43
CA ALA A 368 -22.16 -13.04 -24.34
C ALA A 368 -22.27 -12.05 -23.17
N THR A 369 -22.31 -10.75 -23.47
CA THR A 369 -22.57 -9.72 -22.44
C THR A 369 -23.92 -9.96 -21.76
N LEU A 370 -25.02 -10.09 -22.52
CA LEU A 370 -26.33 -10.30 -21.93
C LEU A 370 -26.37 -11.55 -21.02
N LEU A 371 -25.82 -12.66 -21.47
CA LEU A 371 -25.82 -13.91 -20.71
C LEU A 371 -24.95 -13.83 -19.46
N HIS A 372 -23.78 -13.20 -19.55
CA HIS A 372 -22.92 -12.91 -18.39
C HIS A 372 -23.69 -12.11 -17.33
N GLU A 373 -24.34 -11.03 -17.74
CA GLU A 373 -25.10 -10.16 -16.83
C GLU A 373 -26.32 -10.87 -16.24
N LEU A 374 -27.00 -11.75 -16.99
CA LEU A 374 -28.09 -12.58 -16.47
C LEU A 374 -27.62 -13.58 -15.40
N CYS A 375 -26.39 -14.08 -15.50
CA CYS A 375 -25.81 -14.96 -14.48
C CYS A 375 -25.66 -14.27 -13.10
N HIS A 376 -25.70 -12.94 -13.04
CA HIS A 376 -25.74 -12.23 -11.76
C HIS A 376 -26.99 -12.52 -10.92
N ALA A 377 -28.04 -13.10 -11.50
CA ALA A 377 -29.18 -13.65 -10.74
C ALA A 377 -28.75 -14.70 -9.69
N PHE A 378 -27.60 -15.36 -9.88
CA PHE A 378 -27.09 -16.42 -9.01
C PHE A 378 -25.97 -15.97 -8.06
N GLY A 379 -25.25 -14.89 -8.38
CA GLY A 379 -24.01 -14.56 -7.70
C GLY A 379 -23.30 -13.31 -8.22
N THR A 380 -22.32 -12.84 -7.46
CA THR A 380 -21.38 -11.81 -7.92
C THR A 380 -20.28 -12.46 -8.76
N ASP A 381 -19.54 -11.66 -9.54
CA ASP A 381 -18.37 -12.14 -10.26
C ASP A 381 -17.43 -12.97 -9.39
N GLY A 382 -16.94 -14.08 -9.95
CA GLY A 382 -16.02 -15.00 -9.28
C GLY A 382 -16.65 -15.87 -8.19
N SER A 383 -17.94 -15.75 -7.88
CA SER A 383 -18.59 -16.68 -6.94
C SER A 383 -18.76 -18.06 -7.58
N ALA A 384 -18.68 -19.11 -6.78
CA ALA A 384 -18.92 -20.49 -7.26
C ALA A 384 -20.30 -20.65 -7.90
N SER A 385 -21.33 -19.95 -7.37
CA SER A 385 -22.68 -19.96 -7.93
C SER A 385 -22.78 -19.24 -9.29
N PHE A 386 -22.05 -18.15 -9.47
CA PHE A 386 -21.97 -17.46 -10.75
C PHE A 386 -21.23 -18.31 -11.79
N GLY A 387 -20.06 -18.84 -11.43
CA GLY A 387 -19.27 -19.71 -12.32
C GLY A 387 -20.04 -20.94 -12.77
N ALA A 388 -20.73 -21.63 -11.85
CA ALA A 388 -21.54 -22.79 -12.18
C ALA A 388 -22.75 -22.46 -13.07
N ALA A 389 -23.35 -21.27 -12.92
CA ALA A 389 -24.44 -20.82 -13.80
C ALA A 389 -23.93 -20.52 -15.21
N LEU A 390 -22.74 -19.89 -15.31
CA LEU A 390 -22.11 -19.62 -16.60
C LEU A 390 -21.77 -20.92 -17.34
N THR A 391 -21.29 -21.95 -16.63
CA THR A 391 -21.06 -23.29 -17.21
C THR A 391 -22.34 -23.87 -17.80
N ASP A 392 -23.46 -23.86 -17.05
CA ASP A 392 -24.75 -24.39 -17.53
C ASP A 392 -25.20 -23.68 -18.82
N VAL A 393 -25.04 -22.35 -18.86
CA VAL A 393 -25.38 -21.54 -20.03
C VAL A 393 -24.52 -21.96 -21.23
N LEU A 394 -23.22 -22.11 -21.05
CA LEU A 394 -22.30 -22.50 -22.13
C LEU A 394 -22.58 -23.92 -22.64
N GLU A 395 -22.85 -24.88 -21.75
CA GLU A 395 -23.24 -26.25 -22.13
C GLU A 395 -24.55 -26.26 -22.93
N ARG A 396 -25.54 -25.48 -22.49
CA ARG A 396 -26.82 -25.36 -23.19
C ARG A 396 -26.66 -24.71 -24.56
N LEU A 397 -25.81 -23.69 -24.67
CA LEU A 397 -25.50 -23.05 -25.95
C LEU A 397 -24.80 -24.00 -26.91
N ALA A 398 -23.83 -24.78 -26.43
CA ALA A 398 -23.09 -25.75 -27.23
C ALA A 398 -24.02 -26.82 -27.85
N SER A 399 -25.12 -27.16 -27.16
CA SER A 399 -26.15 -28.06 -27.68
C SER A 399 -27.09 -27.44 -28.74
N LYS A 400 -26.95 -26.14 -29.06
CA LYS A 400 -27.91 -25.39 -29.91
C LYS A 400 -27.26 -24.63 -31.09
N PRO A 401 -26.42 -25.28 -31.93
CA PRO A 401 -25.75 -24.61 -33.03
C PRO A 401 -26.73 -24.02 -34.06
N GLU A 402 -27.83 -24.71 -34.36
CA GLU A 402 -28.85 -24.20 -35.31
C GLU A 402 -29.57 -22.95 -34.81
N ALA A 403 -29.83 -22.85 -33.50
CA ALA A 403 -30.46 -21.68 -32.92
C ALA A 403 -29.54 -20.46 -32.97
N LEU A 404 -28.24 -20.67 -32.72
CA LEU A 404 -27.21 -19.63 -32.85
C LEU A 404 -27.08 -19.17 -34.31
N ALA A 405 -27.09 -20.08 -35.27
CA ALA A 405 -27.09 -19.74 -36.70
C ALA A 405 -28.32 -18.92 -37.10
N LYS A 406 -29.51 -19.27 -36.59
CA LYS A 406 -30.74 -18.49 -36.80
C LYS A 406 -30.67 -17.10 -36.17
N LEU A 407 -30.07 -16.97 -34.99
CA LEU A 407 -29.84 -15.67 -34.35
C LEU A 407 -28.91 -14.81 -35.21
N ALA A 408 -27.79 -15.36 -35.68
CA ALA A 408 -26.84 -14.66 -36.54
C ALA A 408 -27.48 -14.23 -37.87
N ALA A 409 -28.25 -15.10 -38.52
CA ALA A 409 -28.96 -14.75 -39.76
C ALA A 409 -30.01 -13.65 -39.54
N GLY A 410 -30.74 -13.67 -38.42
CA GLY A 410 -31.65 -12.59 -38.05
C GLY A 410 -30.93 -11.29 -37.70
N TRP A 411 -29.72 -11.38 -37.15
CA TRP A 411 -28.89 -10.24 -36.79
C TRP A 411 -28.44 -9.44 -38.01
N SER A 412 -27.96 -10.13 -39.06
CA SER A 412 -27.54 -9.48 -40.31
C SER A 412 -28.71 -8.82 -41.04
N ARG A 413 -29.89 -9.46 -41.07
CA ARG A 413 -31.09 -8.85 -41.69
C ARG A 413 -31.55 -7.56 -41.01
N ALA A 414 -31.30 -7.43 -39.70
CA ALA A 414 -31.62 -6.21 -38.98
C ALA A 414 -30.72 -5.01 -39.38
N GLU A 415 -29.57 -5.26 -40.03
CA GLU A 415 -28.70 -4.24 -40.64
C GLU A 415 -29.19 -3.80 -42.01
N ASP A 416 -29.72 -4.73 -42.81
CA ASP A 416 -30.15 -4.49 -44.20
C ASP A 416 -31.46 -3.67 -44.31
N GLU A 417 -32.23 -3.55 -43.22
CA GLU A 417 -33.44 -2.71 -43.11
C GLU A 417 -33.13 -1.26 -42.66
N ARG A 418 -31.95 -0.75 -43.04
CA ARG A 418 -31.56 0.67 -42.95
C ARG A 418 -32.03 1.44 -44.17
#